data_AF-A0A9K3CUA8-F1
#
_entry.id   AF-A0A9K3CUA8-F1
#
_cell.length_a   1.000
_cell.length_b   1.000
_cell.length_c   1.000
_cell.angle_alpha   90.00
_cell.angle_beta   90.00
_cell.angle_gamma   90.00
#
_symmetry.space_group_name_H-M   'P 1'
#
loop_
_entity.id
_entity.type
_entity.pdbx_description
1 polymer ?
#
loop_
_entity_poly.entity_id
_entity_poly.type
_entity_poly.pdbx_seq_one_letter_code
_entity_poly.pdbx_strand_id
1 'polypeptide(L)'
;MHPALIVLCCVSLALCSTWSYNITHPENVSDSAFGYVVGVSGDWAVITAPYANNVNGAGYMYQRADRREFEFDYHSDLDISDTSTYRFGHTAAIDGDWVAMDCMQKCGYSPYSRINLYNWQ
;
A
#
# COMPACT_ATOMS: atom_id res chain seq x y z
N MET A 1 5.38 49.43 23.65
CA MET A 1 6.82 49.34 23.31
C MET A 1 7.37 48.07 23.93
N HIS A 2 7.75 47.08 23.12
CA HIS A 2 8.79 46.06 23.29
C HIS A 2 8.91 45.33 21.93
N PRO A 3 10.12 44.91 21.53
CA PRO A 3 10.68 45.22 20.21
C PRO A 3 10.52 44.12 19.15
N ALA A 4 10.67 44.55 17.90
CA ALA A 4 10.93 43.67 16.76
C ALA A 4 12.28 42.97 16.94
N LEU A 5 12.29 41.65 16.76
CA LEU A 5 13.51 40.87 16.52
C LEU A 5 13.40 40.26 15.12
N ILE A 6 13.91 40.98 14.14
CA ILE A 6 14.27 40.42 12.83
C ILE A 6 15.55 39.62 13.08
N VAL A 7 15.41 38.31 13.22
CA VAL A 7 16.53 37.38 13.03
C VAL A 7 16.34 36.79 11.64
N LEU A 8 16.92 37.48 10.66
CA LEU A 8 17.03 37.00 9.29
C LEU A 8 18.52 37.04 8.95
N CYS A 9 19.25 36.01 9.39
CA CYS A 9 20.55 35.67 8.81
C CYS A 9 20.90 34.22 9.17
N CYS A 10 20.92 33.37 8.14
CA CYS A 10 21.61 32.09 8.10
C CYS A 10 20.90 30.85 8.70
N VAL A 11 19.82 30.38 8.06
CA VAL A 11 19.75 28.97 7.58
C VAL A 11 18.86 28.91 6.32
N SER A 12 19.44 29.20 5.15
CA SER A 12 18.83 28.90 3.85
C SER A 12 18.94 27.40 3.50
N LEU A 13 18.69 26.51 4.48
CA LEU A 13 18.73 25.05 4.33
C LEU A 13 17.50 24.49 5.07
N ALA A 14 16.33 24.57 4.45
CA ALA A 14 15.11 24.04 5.02
C ALA A 14 15.23 22.51 5.21
N LEU A 15 15.21 22.07 6.47
CA LEU A 15 14.28 21.06 6.99
C LEU A 15 14.16 19.75 6.18
N CYS A 16 15.24 18.98 6.06
CA CYS A 16 15.08 17.55 5.76
C CYS A 16 14.85 16.81 7.08
N SER A 17 13.65 16.95 7.65
CA SER A 17 13.20 16.01 8.68
C SER A 17 12.94 14.67 7.98
N THR A 18 13.78 13.68 8.23
CA THR A 18 13.41 12.29 7.92
C THR A 18 12.25 11.93 8.83
N TRP A 19 11.15 11.49 8.25
CA TRP A 19 9.98 11.01 8.97
C TRP A 19 9.83 9.51 8.68
N SER A 20 9.14 8.80 9.57
CA SER A 20 8.79 7.39 9.36
C SER A 20 7.38 7.17 9.88
N TYR A 21 6.57 6.43 9.13
CA TYR A 21 5.23 6.01 9.52
C TYR A 21 5.09 4.52 9.29
N ASN A 22 4.39 3.84 10.20
CA ASN A 22 4.09 2.42 10.07
C ASN A 22 2.67 2.26 9.56
N ILE A 23 2.53 1.64 8.40
CA ILE A 23 1.21 1.26 7.89
C ILE A 23 0.79 -0.03 8.58
N THR A 24 -0.32 0.03 9.30
CA THR A 24 -0.97 -1.14 9.92
C THR A 24 -2.34 -1.33 9.31
N HIS A 25 -2.72 -2.58 9.06
CA HIS A 25 -4.07 -2.89 8.62
C HIS A 25 -5.05 -2.83 9.81
N PRO A 26 -6.24 -2.20 9.68
CA PRO A 26 -7.19 -2.00 10.79
C PRO A 26 -7.69 -3.30 11.43
N GLU A 27 -7.75 -4.40 10.69
CA GLU A 27 -8.22 -5.69 11.19
C GLU A 27 -7.09 -6.59 11.72
N ASN A 28 -5.88 -6.07 11.91
CA ASN A 28 -4.71 -6.78 12.46
C ASN A 28 -4.43 -8.14 11.77
N VAL A 29 -3.88 -8.09 10.55
CA VAL A 29 -3.53 -9.28 9.76
C VAL A 29 -2.12 -9.82 10.04
N SER A 30 -1.70 -9.86 11.30
CA SER A 30 -0.30 -10.16 11.71
C SER A 30 0.24 -11.49 11.20
N ASP A 31 -0.61 -12.52 11.12
CA ASP A 31 -0.21 -13.86 10.65
C ASP A 31 -0.34 -14.05 9.13
N SER A 32 -0.76 -13.01 8.41
CA SER A 32 -1.08 -13.07 6.98
C SER A 32 0.12 -12.72 6.07
N ALA A 33 1.29 -12.49 6.64
CA ALA A 33 2.44 -11.87 5.98
C ALA A 33 2.09 -10.53 5.33
N PHE A 34 1.37 -9.67 6.05
CA PHE A 34 1.14 -8.30 5.61
C PHE A 34 2.47 -7.57 5.39
N GLY A 35 2.58 -6.84 4.27
CA GLY A 35 3.84 -6.23 3.87
C GLY A 35 4.75 -7.16 3.08
N TYR A 36 4.25 -8.31 2.60
CA TYR A 36 5.05 -9.25 1.81
C TYR A 36 5.60 -8.61 0.52
N VAL A 37 4.74 -7.85 -0.17
CA VAL A 37 5.13 -6.94 -1.26
C VAL A 37 4.51 -5.58 -1.02
N VAL A 38 5.29 -4.53 -1.32
CA VAL A 38 4.87 -3.14 -1.22
C VAL A 38 5.21 -2.43 -2.55
N GLY A 39 4.21 -1.75 -3.12
CA GLY A 39 4.37 -0.84 -4.25
C GLY A 39 3.85 0.54 -3.87
N VAL A 40 4.47 1.60 -4.39
CA VAL A 40 4.06 2.99 -4.14
C VAL A 40 4.07 3.79 -5.45
N SER A 41 3.01 4.54 -5.71
CA SER A 41 2.89 5.45 -6.84
C SER A 41 2.15 6.72 -6.40
N GLY A 42 2.84 7.86 -6.42
CA GLY A 42 2.23 9.15 -6.06
C GLY A 42 1.73 9.20 -4.61
N ASP A 43 0.41 9.34 -4.44
CA ASP A 43 -0.30 9.34 -3.15
C ASP A 43 -0.80 7.94 -2.76
N TRP A 44 -0.50 6.88 -3.53
CA TRP A 44 -1.04 5.54 -3.34
C TRP A 44 0.03 4.52 -2.99
N ALA A 45 -0.34 3.55 -2.16
CA ALA A 45 0.45 2.37 -1.89
C ALA A 45 -0.42 1.11 -2.02
N VAL A 46 0.20 0.03 -2.51
CA VAL A 46 -0.37 -1.31 -2.47
C VAL A 46 0.48 -2.16 -1.57
N ILE A 47 -0.18 -2.88 -0.66
CA ILE A 47 0.45 -3.80 0.27
C ILE A 47 -0.24 -5.14 0.15
N THR A 48 0.53 -6.22 0.00
CA THR A 48 -0.03 -7.57 -0.09
C THR A 48 0.14 -8.36 1.20
N ALA A 49 -0.72 -9.35 1.38
CA ALA A 49 -0.70 -10.31 2.47
C ALA A 49 -1.09 -11.70 1.92
N PRO A 50 -0.16 -12.46 1.32
CA PRO A 50 -0.48 -13.70 0.58
C PRO A 50 -1.00 -14.84 1.47
N TYR A 51 -0.95 -14.72 2.80
CA TYR A 51 -1.52 -15.69 3.73
C TYR A 51 -2.80 -15.20 4.41
N ALA A 52 -3.33 -14.03 4.02
CA ALA A 52 -4.63 -13.54 4.47
C ALA A 52 -5.77 -14.47 4.02
N ASN A 53 -6.95 -14.27 4.61
CA ASN A 53 -8.19 -14.91 4.16
C ASN A 53 -8.08 -16.45 4.02
N ASN A 54 -7.51 -17.11 5.04
CA ASN A 54 -7.30 -18.55 5.05
C ASN A 54 -6.39 -19.05 3.89
N VAL A 55 -5.27 -18.34 3.66
CA VAL A 55 -4.28 -18.63 2.60
C VAL A 55 -4.77 -18.32 1.19
N ASN A 56 -5.90 -17.62 1.07
CA ASN A 56 -6.32 -17.05 -0.21
C ASN A 56 -5.51 -15.78 -0.58
N GLY A 57 -4.88 -15.16 0.41
CA GLY A 57 -4.15 -13.92 0.19
C GLY A 57 -5.06 -12.73 -0.08
N ALA A 58 -4.45 -11.55 -0.04
CA ALA A 58 -5.13 -10.28 -0.25
C ALA A 58 -4.14 -9.23 -0.73
N GLY A 59 -4.65 -8.24 -1.46
CA GLY A 59 -4.00 -6.97 -1.72
C GLY A 59 -4.81 -5.85 -1.09
N TYR A 60 -4.15 -4.85 -0.55
CA TYR A 60 -4.77 -3.72 0.12
C TYR A 60 -4.26 -2.44 -0.51
N MET A 61 -5.17 -1.53 -0.81
CA MET A 61 -4.82 -0.21 -1.31
C MET A 61 -4.89 0.80 -0.17
N TYR A 62 -3.87 1.64 -0.10
CA TYR A 62 -3.75 2.69 0.88
C TYR A 62 -3.54 4.03 0.19
N GLN A 63 -4.21 5.07 0.68
CA GLN A 63 -4.06 6.44 0.17
C GLN A 63 -3.41 7.33 1.22
N ARG A 64 -2.47 8.18 0.79
CA ARG A 64 -1.88 9.20 1.65
C ARG A 64 -2.97 10.21 2.08
N ALA A 65 -3.21 10.29 3.38
CA ALA A 65 -4.24 11.14 3.99
C ALA A 65 -3.88 12.65 3.91
N ASP A 66 -2.62 13.00 4.16
CA ASP A 66 -2.09 14.38 4.03
C ASP A 66 -0.70 14.35 3.37
N ARG A 67 -0.34 15.37 2.59
CA ARG A 67 0.99 15.53 2.00
C ARG A 67 2.02 16.08 2.99
N ARG A 68 1.57 16.53 4.17
CA ARG A 68 2.42 17.08 5.24
C ARG A 68 2.73 16.08 6.35
N GLU A 69 1.87 15.08 6.51
CA GLU A 69 2.03 13.96 7.43
C GLU A 69 1.81 12.70 6.61
N PHE A 70 2.83 11.88 6.46
CA PHE A 70 2.75 10.67 5.66
C PHE A 70 2.00 9.59 6.43
N GLU A 71 0.69 9.74 6.47
CA GLU A 71 -0.28 8.79 6.97
C GLU A 71 -1.00 8.15 5.79
N PHE A 72 -1.25 6.85 5.85
CA PHE A 72 -1.87 6.09 4.78
C PHE A 72 -3.15 5.44 5.31
N ASP A 73 -4.30 5.84 4.78
CA ASP A 73 -5.60 5.28 5.14
C ASP A 73 -5.92 4.07 4.27
N TYR A 74 -6.53 3.06 4.88
CA TYR A 74 -7.08 1.92 4.13
C TYR A 74 -8.19 2.41 3.20
N HIS A 75 -8.03 2.12 1.90
CA HIS A 75 -8.99 2.49 0.87
C HIS A 75 -9.93 1.34 0.52
N SER A 76 -9.36 0.18 0.18
CA SER A 76 -10.14 -0.98 -0.26
C SER A 76 -9.30 -2.25 -0.32
N ASP A 77 -10.00 -3.38 -0.26
CA ASP A 77 -9.46 -4.69 -0.64
C ASP A 77 -9.39 -4.80 -2.17
N LEU A 78 -8.33 -5.42 -2.65
CA LEU A 78 -8.16 -5.84 -4.02
C LEU A 78 -8.28 -7.36 -4.04
N ASP A 79 -9.50 -7.85 -4.11
CA ASP A 79 -9.80 -9.28 -4.22
C ASP A 79 -10.14 -9.64 -5.67
N ILE A 80 -9.83 -10.87 -6.07
CA ILE A 80 -10.40 -11.45 -7.28
C ILE A 80 -11.67 -12.13 -6.82
N SER A 81 -12.82 -11.75 -7.38
CA SER A 81 -14.14 -12.29 -7.00
C SER A 81 -14.31 -13.82 -7.18
N ASP A 82 -13.24 -14.54 -7.52
CA ASP A 82 -13.21 -15.97 -7.76
C ASP A 82 -12.68 -16.69 -6.52
N THR A 83 -13.50 -17.55 -5.93
CA THR A 83 -13.45 -18.01 -4.53
C THR A 83 -12.34 -19.01 -4.20
N SER A 84 -11.29 -19.11 -5.02
CA SER A 84 -10.14 -19.97 -4.73
C SER A 84 -8.85 -19.38 -5.26
N THR A 85 -8.49 -18.23 -4.72
CA THR A 85 -7.22 -17.56 -4.94
C THR A 85 -6.13 -18.13 -4.03
N TYR A 86 -5.67 -19.37 -4.19
CA TYR A 86 -4.61 -19.87 -3.31
C TYR A 86 -3.32 -19.04 -3.48
N ARG A 87 -3.00 -18.23 -2.45
CA ARG A 87 -1.88 -17.30 -2.34
C ARG A 87 -1.84 -16.21 -3.42
N PHE A 88 -2.89 -15.40 -3.50
CA PHE A 88 -2.88 -14.15 -4.26
C PHE A 88 -1.94 -13.10 -3.63
N GLY A 89 -1.34 -12.23 -4.46
CA GLY A 89 -0.52 -11.11 -3.97
C GLY A 89 0.91 -11.49 -3.58
N HIS A 90 1.52 -12.47 -4.25
CA HIS A 90 2.95 -12.78 -4.09
C HIS A 90 3.86 -11.77 -4.81
N THR A 91 3.33 -11.06 -5.80
CA THR A 91 3.91 -9.89 -6.45
C THR A 91 2.85 -8.83 -6.69
N ALA A 92 3.29 -7.57 -6.68
CA ALA A 92 2.47 -6.41 -6.98
C ALA A 92 3.29 -5.34 -7.69
N ALA A 93 2.64 -4.60 -8.58
CA ALA A 93 3.14 -3.36 -9.16
C ALA A 93 2.01 -2.33 -9.20
N ILE A 94 2.35 -1.05 -9.05
CA ILE A 94 1.42 0.07 -9.14
C ILE A 94 2.02 1.16 -10.03
N ASP A 95 1.21 1.74 -10.91
CA ASP A 95 1.54 2.93 -11.71
C ASP A 95 0.28 3.77 -11.92
N GLY A 96 0.30 5.01 -11.43
CA GLY A 96 -0.90 5.86 -11.38
C GLY A 96 -2.10 5.12 -10.76
N ASP A 97 -3.16 4.98 -11.57
CA ASP A 97 -4.42 4.31 -11.21
C ASP A 97 -4.47 2.82 -11.60
N TRP A 98 -3.33 2.23 -11.98
CA TRP A 98 -3.23 0.82 -12.34
C TRP A 98 -2.47 0.02 -11.30
N VAL A 99 -3.00 -1.14 -10.94
CA VAL A 99 -2.33 -2.13 -10.10
C VAL A 99 -2.30 -3.47 -10.81
N ALA A 100 -1.14 -4.12 -10.79
CA ALA A 100 -0.97 -5.49 -11.26
C ALA A 100 -0.62 -6.39 -10.08
N MET A 101 -1.30 -7.53 -9.93
CA MET A 101 -0.97 -8.53 -8.91
C MET A 101 -1.10 -9.94 -9.43
N ASP A 102 -0.22 -10.84 -8.98
CA ASP A 102 -0.25 -12.24 -9.40
C ASP A 102 -1.13 -13.12 -8.52
N CYS A 103 -1.35 -14.31 -9.05
CA CYS A 103 -1.89 -15.44 -8.34
C CYS A 103 -1.14 -16.69 -8.76
N MET A 104 -0.30 -17.22 -7.87
CA MET A 104 0.73 -18.17 -8.29
C MET A 104 0.27 -19.63 -8.40
N GLN A 105 -0.73 -20.08 -7.63
CA GLN A 105 -1.05 -21.52 -7.55
C GLN A 105 -2.43 -21.88 -8.10
N LYS A 106 -3.46 -21.13 -7.72
CA LYS A 106 -4.82 -21.38 -8.16
C LYS A 106 -5.59 -20.08 -7.99
N CYS A 107 -6.16 -19.57 -9.05
CA CYS A 107 -7.16 -18.51 -8.97
C CYS A 107 -8.42 -19.03 -9.64
N GLY A 108 -9.42 -19.34 -8.82
CA GLY A 108 -10.64 -19.98 -9.31
C GLY A 108 -10.41 -21.41 -9.80
N TYR A 109 -11.11 -21.77 -10.87
CA TYR A 109 -11.00 -23.10 -11.51
C TYR A 109 -9.79 -23.24 -12.45
N SER A 110 -8.90 -22.23 -12.52
CA SER A 110 -7.73 -22.24 -13.40
C SER A 110 -6.55 -23.00 -12.77
N PRO A 111 -5.98 -24.03 -13.43
CA PRO A 111 -4.75 -24.68 -12.98
C PRO A 111 -3.49 -23.85 -13.26
N TYR A 112 -3.63 -22.67 -13.89
CA TYR A 112 -2.53 -21.79 -14.27
C TYR A 112 -2.47 -20.53 -13.42
N SER A 113 -1.26 -20.06 -13.16
CA SER A 113 -0.97 -18.76 -12.58
C SER A 113 -1.44 -17.63 -13.50
N ARG A 114 -1.86 -16.50 -12.92
CA ARG A 114 -2.36 -15.33 -13.65
C ARG A 114 -1.81 -14.04 -13.06
N ILE A 115 -1.81 -12.98 -13.87
CA ILE A 115 -1.65 -11.59 -13.43
C ILE A 115 -2.98 -10.89 -13.63
N ASN A 116 -3.43 -10.18 -12.61
CA ASN A 116 -4.68 -9.44 -12.58
C ASN A 116 -4.36 -7.96 -12.60
N LEU A 117 -5.06 -7.22 -13.46
CA LEU A 117 -4.92 -5.78 -13.59
C LEU A 117 -6.17 -5.13 -13.01
N TYR A 118 -5.97 -4.18 -12.10
CA TYR A 118 -6.99 -3.37 -11.47
C TYR A 118 -6.80 -1.93 -11.94
N ASN A 119 -7.90 -1.28 -12.28
CA ASN A 119 -7.95 0.14 -12.55
C ASN A 119 -9.10 0.72 -11.73
N TRP A 120 -8.81 1.66 -10.84
CA TRP A 120 -9.83 2.35 -10.05
C TRP A 120 -10.00 3.76 -10.64
N GLN A 121 -11.15 3.99 -11.29
CA GLN A 121 -11.57 5.31 -11.77
C GLN A 121 -12.63 5.88 -10.84
#